data_AF-A0AA88RUM1-F1
#
_entry.id   AF-A0AA88RUM1-F1
#
_cell.length_a   1.000
_cell.length_b   1.000
_cell.length_c   1.000
_cell.angle_alpha   90.00
_cell.angle_beta   90.00
_cell.angle_gamma   90.00
#
_symmetry.space_group_name_H-M   'P 1'
#
loop_
_entity.id
_entity.type
_entity.pdbx_description
1 polymer ?
#
loop_
_entity_poly.entity_id
_entity_poly.type
_entity_poly.pdbx_seq_one_letter_code
_entity_poly.pdbx_strand_id
1 'polypeptide(L)'
;MQWEIKWYEFVKDSMPPHISARHNKTGMMPNDIFTETHKDLVKEGREWLTNTAQSCSVVAALIATVAFTSSTTVPGGIKQDIRTPTLENQPAFNIFAISSLVALDFSVTSVIMFLAILTSSYQENDFRKGLPRKLLA
;
A
#
# COMPACT_ATOMS: atom_id res chain seq x y z
N MET A 1 -7.67 -12.19 8.13
CA MET A 1 -8.47 -12.23 6.89
C MET A 1 -7.90 -13.11 5.78
N GLN A 2 -6.67 -12.90 5.29
CA GLN A 2 -6.09 -13.77 4.23
C GLN A 2 -6.05 -15.26 4.60
N TRP A 3 -5.70 -15.57 5.86
CA TRP A 3 -5.67 -16.93 6.38
C TRP A 3 -7.07 -17.55 6.48
N GLU A 4 -8.05 -16.79 6.97
CA GLU A 4 -9.46 -17.20 7.06
C GLU A 4 -10.04 -17.55 5.69
N ILE A 5 -9.73 -16.76 4.66
CA ILE A 5 -10.14 -17.03 3.28
C ILE A 5 -9.53 -18.34 2.77
N LYS A 6 -8.21 -18.55 2.99
CA LYS A 6 -7.53 -19.78 2.57
C LYS A 6 -8.11 -21.01 3.28
N TRP A 7 -8.40 -20.89 4.58
CA TRP A 7 -9.05 -21.96 5.33
C TRP A 7 -10.46 -22.25 4.84
N TYR A 8 -11.24 -21.21 4.56
CA TYR A 8 -12.58 -21.38 4.01
C TYR A 8 -12.55 -22.09 2.64
N GLU A 9 -11.63 -21.71 1.74
CA GLU A 9 -11.44 -22.40 0.46
C GLU A 9 -10.99 -23.85 0.66
N PHE A 10 -10.01 -24.09 1.55
CA PHE A 10 -9.54 -25.44 1.86
C PHE A 10 -10.65 -26.35 2.39
N VAL A 11 -11.47 -25.87 3.33
CA VAL A 11 -12.59 -26.62 3.90
C VAL A 11 -13.66 -26.86 2.83
N LYS A 12 -13.95 -25.86 2.01
CA LYS A 12 -14.92 -25.96 0.91
C LYS A 12 -14.51 -27.03 -0.10
N ASP A 13 -13.25 -27.05 -0.50
CA ASP A 13 -12.71 -27.99 -1.49
C ASP A 13 -12.56 -29.40 -0.93
N SER A 14 -12.37 -29.53 0.39
CA SER A 14 -12.30 -30.83 1.07
C SER A 14 -13.68 -31.48 1.28
N MET A 15 -14.78 -30.75 1.05
CA MET A 15 -16.14 -31.27 1.20
C MET A 15 -16.75 -31.78 -0.11
N PRO A 16 -17.63 -32.79 -0.06
CA PRO A 16 -18.45 -33.16 -1.21
C PRO A 16 -19.23 -31.95 -1.80
N PRO A 17 -19.29 -31.78 -3.13
CA PRO A 17 -19.84 -30.58 -3.77
C PRO A 17 -21.28 -30.26 -3.36
N HIS A 18 -22.09 -31.30 -3.13
CA HIS A 18 -23.49 -31.18 -2.75
C HIS A 18 -23.73 -30.60 -1.35
N ILE A 19 -22.71 -30.56 -0.48
CA ILE A 19 -22.80 -29.98 0.87
C ILE A 19 -22.51 -28.48 0.83
N SER A 20 -21.58 -28.05 -0.05
CA SER A 20 -21.17 -26.65 -0.16
C SER A 20 -22.29 -25.68 -0.57
N ALA A 21 -23.33 -26.20 -1.25
CA ALA A 21 -24.50 -25.44 -1.70
C ALA A 21 -25.73 -25.60 -0.80
N ARG A 22 -25.61 -26.29 0.34
CA ARG A 22 -26.74 -26.44 1.28
C ARG A 22 -26.88 -25.21 2.15
N HIS A 23 -28.13 -24.80 2.33
CA HIS A 23 -28.49 -23.78 3.29
C HIS A 23 -28.60 -24.39 4.69
N ASN A 24 -28.24 -23.61 5.70
CA ASN A 24 -28.48 -23.97 7.10
C ASN A 24 -29.99 -23.86 7.45
N LYS A 25 -30.35 -24.15 8.70
CA LYS A 25 -31.74 -24.05 9.19
C LYS A 25 -32.35 -22.64 9.10
N THR A 26 -31.51 -21.60 8.96
CA THR A 26 -31.93 -20.20 8.82
C THR A 26 -31.89 -19.71 7.37
N GLY A 27 -31.67 -20.60 6.40
CA GLY A 27 -31.66 -20.26 4.97
C GLY A 27 -30.37 -19.57 4.48
N MET A 28 -29.27 -19.62 5.24
CA MET A 28 -27.99 -19.01 4.87
C MET A 28 -27.02 -20.03 4.26
N MET A 29 -26.27 -19.63 3.25
CA MET A 29 -25.17 -20.44 2.71
C MET A 29 -23.89 -20.27 3.56
N PRO A 30 -22.93 -21.20 3.47
CA PRO A 30 -21.63 -21.08 4.14
C PRO A 30 -20.91 -19.76 3.84
N ASN A 31 -21.10 -19.22 2.63
CA ASN A 31 -20.50 -17.96 2.22
C ASN A 31 -21.11 -16.76 2.98
N ASP A 32 -22.43 -16.76 3.17
CA ASP A 32 -23.13 -15.69 3.88
C ASP A 32 -22.72 -15.66 5.35
N ILE A 33 -22.58 -16.84 5.97
CA ILE A 33 -22.11 -16.98 7.36
C ILE A 33 -20.67 -16.47 7.48
N PHE A 34 -19.81 -16.82 6.52
CA PHE A 34 -18.42 -16.36 6.51
C PHE A 34 -18.33 -14.84 6.41
N THR A 35 -19.08 -14.23 5.49
CA THR A 35 -19.20 -12.77 5.32
C THR A 35 -19.67 -12.08 6.60
N GLU A 36 -20.76 -12.57 7.20
CA GLU A 36 -21.32 -11.92 8.40
C GLU A 36 -20.38 -12.06 9.61
N THR A 37 -19.77 -13.23 9.80
CA THR A 37 -18.85 -13.48 10.93
C THR A 37 -17.56 -12.65 10.83
N HIS A 38 -17.09 -12.36 9.62
CA HIS A 38 -15.83 -11.63 9.40
C HIS A 38 -16.04 -10.14 9.05
N LYS A 39 -17.26 -9.64 9.13
CA LYS A 39 -17.62 -8.25 8.80
C LYS A 39 -16.86 -7.23 9.65
N ASP A 40 -16.75 -7.47 10.94
CA ASP A 40 -16.01 -6.60 11.86
C ASP A 40 -14.51 -6.63 11.57
N LEU A 41 -13.95 -7.80 11.28
CA LEU A 41 -12.54 -7.94 10.89
C LEU A 41 -12.23 -7.17 9.58
N VAL A 42 -13.15 -7.18 8.62
CA VAL A 42 -13.03 -6.38 7.39
C VAL A 42 -13.12 -4.88 7.69
N LYS A 43 -13.99 -4.48 8.61
CA LYS A 43 -14.13 -3.08 9.05
C LYS A 43 -12.86 -2.58 9.76
N GLU A 44 -12.30 -3.36 10.67
CA GLU A 44 -11.05 -3.04 11.37
C GLU A 44 -9.86 -2.97 10.40
N GLY A 45 -9.74 -3.94 9.49
CA GLY A 45 -8.69 -3.91 8.46
C GLY A 45 -8.79 -2.69 7.54
N ARG A 46 -10.02 -2.29 7.22
CA ARG A 46 -10.34 -1.06 6.49
C ARG A 46 -9.85 0.18 7.25
N GLU A 47 -10.16 0.28 8.53
CA GLU A 47 -9.79 1.42 9.36
C GLU A 47 -8.28 1.52 9.53
N TRP A 48 -7.61 0.39 9.80
CA TRP A 48 -6.16 0.30 9.89
C TRP A 48 -5.45 0.74 8.61
N LEU A 49 -5.90 0.26 7.44
CA LEU A 49 -5.36 0.66 6.14
C LEU A 49 -5.54 2.17 5.91
N THR A 50 -6.69 2.72 6.26
CA THR A 50 -7.01 4.14 6.07
C THR A 50 -6.09 5.02 6.92
N ASN A 51 -5.95 4.69 8.21
CA ASN A 51 -5.08 5.41 9.14
C ASN A 51 -3.60 5.35 8.72
N THR A 52 -3.17 4.18 8.23
CA THR A 52 -1.79 3.97 7.75
C THR A 52 -1.51 4.78 6.49
N ALA A 53 -2.43 4.80 5.53
CA ALA A 53 -2.26 5.55 4.30
C ALA A 53 -2.31 7.06 4.51
N GLN A 54 -3.15 7.55 5.42
CA GLN A 54 -3.13 8.97 5.82
C GLN A 54 -1.76 9.34 6.39
N SER A 55 -1.25 8.54 7.33
CA SER A 55 0.07 8.76 7.92
C SER A 55 1.19 8.70 6.87
N CYS A 56 1.14 7.73 5.96
CA CYS A 56 2.11 7.58 4.87
C CYS A 56 2.06 8.75 3.87
N SER A 57 0.86 9.24 3.55
CA SER A 57 0.68 10.40 2.67
C SER A 57 1.30 11.67 3.26
N VAL A 58 1.16 11.87 4.57
CA VAL A 58 1.82 12.99 5.27
C VAL A 58 3.35 12.85 5.20
N VAL A 59 3.90 11.67 5.50
CA VAL A 59 5.34 11.41 5.42
C VAL A 59 5.88 11.65 4.01
N ALA A 60 5.15 11.24 2.97
CA ALA A 60 5.56 11.47 1.59
C ALA A 60 5.47 12.93 1.16
N ALA A 61 4.45 13.67 1.61
CA ALA A 61 4.39 15.10 1.40
C ALA A 61 5.58 15.82 2.04
N LEU A 62 6.01 15.38 3.23
CA LEU A 62 7.23 15.89 3.89
C LEU A 62 8.49 15.56 3.08
N ILE A 63 8.64 14.31 2.62
CA ILE A 63 9.78 13.89 1.79
C ILE A 63 9.84 14.70 0.49
N ALA A 64 8.71 14.87 -0.20
CA ALA A 64 8.61 15.69 -1.41
C ALA A 64 9.00 17.16 -1.14
N THR A 65 8.57 17.72 0.00
CA THR A 65 8.92 19.09 0.40
C THR A 65 10.42 19.24 0.67
N VAL A 66 11.02 18.30 1.41
CA VAL A 66 12.45 18.31 1.73
C VAL A 66 13.29 18.17 0.46
N ALA A 67 12.90 17.27 -0.44
CA ALA A 67 13.57 17.10 -1.72
C ALA A 67 13.47 18.31 -2.63
N PHE A 68 12.27 18.89 -2.76
CA PHE A 68 12.07 20.11 -3.54
C PHE A 68 12.91 21.27 -2.99
N THR A 69 12.94 21.41 -1.67
CA THR A 69 13.80 22.40 -1.00
C THR A 69 15.27 22.11 -1.29
N SER A 70 15.74 20.86 -1.17
CA SER A 70 17.13 20.51 -1.48
C SER A 70 17.52 20.73 -2.94
N SER A 71 16.58 20.60 -3.89
CA SER A 71 16.82 20.86 -5.31
C SER A 71 16.90 22.36 -5.61
N THR A 72 16.16 23.19 -4.88
CA THR A 72 16.13 24.65 -5.10
C THR A 72 17.21 25.36 -4.29
N THR A 73 17.52 24.87 -3.10
CA THR A 73 18.59 25.36 -2.22
C THR A 73 19.65 24.29 -2.05
N VAL A 74 20.46 24.11 -3.09
CA VAL A 74 21.54 23.12 -3.09
C VAL A 74 22.56 23.47 -2.00
N PRO A 75 22.96 22.52 -1.13
CA PRO A 75 24.00 22.76 -0.14
C PRO A 75 25.30 23.24 -0.82
N GLY A 76 25.87 24.34 -0.33
CA GLY A 76 27.02 25.00 -0.96
C GLY A 76 26.68 26.13 -1.94
N GLY A 77 25.40 26.36 -2.25
CA GLY A 77 24.94 27.44 -3.12
C GLY A 77 25.26 27.21 -4.59
N ILE A 78 24.80 28.14 -5.43
CA ILE A 78 25.02 28.14 -6.87
C ILE A 78 26.13 29.15 -7.17
N LYS A 79 27.15 28.77 -7.95
CA LYS A 79 28.14 29.74 -8.43
C LYS A 79 27.45 30.71 -9.38
N GLN A 80 27.33 31.97 -8.97
CA GLN A 80 26.62 33.03 -9.72
C GLN A 80 27.18 33.23 -11.15
N ASP A 81 28.46 32.93 -11.38
CA ASP A 81 29.10 33.06 -12.70
C ASP A 81 28.78 31.93 -13.68
N ILE A 82 28.57 30.70 -13.19
CA ILE A 82 28.52 29.49 -14.05
C ILE A 82 27.14 28.81 -13.98
N ARG A 83 26.26 29.24 -13.05
CA ARG A 83 24.93 28.64 -12.81
C ARG A 83 25.00 27.15 -12.41
N THR A 84 26.16 26.69 -11.95
CA THR A 84 26.36 25.33 -11.49
C THR A 84 26.51 25.24 -9.97
N PRO A 85 26.11 24.13 -9.34
CA PRO A 85 26.23 23.95 -7.90
C PRO A 85 27.70 23.94 -7.48
N THR A 86 28.04 24.65 -6.40
CA THR A 86 29.44 24.81 -5.94
C THR A 86 30.15 23.48 -5.66
N LEU A 87 29.38 22.44 -5.34
CA LEU A 87 29.86 21.09 -4.99
C LEU A 87 29.73 20.06 -6.13
N GLU A 88 29.47 20.48 -7.37
CA GLU A 88 29.24 19.58 -8.54
C GLU A 88 30.32 18.49 -8.73
N ASN A 89 31.58 18.79 -8.38
CA ASN A 89 32.71 17.87 -8.53
C ASN A 89 33.06 17.07 -7.25
N GLN A 90 32.24 17.16 -6.21
CA GLN A 90 32.45 16.41 -4.97
C GLN A 90 31.72 15.06 -5.04
N PRO A 91 32.41 13.92 -4.82
CA PRO A 91 31.76 12.60 -4.84
C PRO A 91 30.64 12.50 -3.78
N ALA A 92 30.78 13.20 -2.66
CA ALA A 92 29.75 13.28 -1.62
C ALA A 92 28.44 13.92 -2.12
N PHE A 93 28.53 14.93 -3.00
CA PHE A 93 27.36 15.59 -3.57
C PHE A 93 26.62 14.67 -4.53
N ASN A 94 27.35 13.92 -5.35
CA ASN A 94 26.75 12.97 -6.29
C ASN A 94 26.06 11.81 -5.57
N ILE A 95 26.68 11.26 -4.52
CA ILE A 95 26.07 10.21 -3.67
C ILE A 95 24.80 10.73 -2.99
N PHE A 96 24.85 11.95 -2.45
CA PHE A 96 23.69 12.59 -1.83
C PHE A 96 22.54 12.79 -2.83
N ALA A 97 22.83 13.27 -4.04
CA ALA A 97 21.83 13.50 -5.08
C ALA A 97 21.17 12.18 -5.53
N ILE A 98 21.96 11.14 -5.79
CA ILE A 98 21.45 9.82 -6.19
C ILE A 98 20.61 9.21 -5.07
N SER A 99 21.09 9.26 -3.82
CA SER A 99 20.34 8.73 -2.67
C SER A 99 19.03 9.48 -2.45
N SER A 100 19.02 10.80 -2.64
CA SER A 100 17.81 11.62 -2.49
C SER A 100 16.79 11.30 -3.58
N LEU A 101 17.25 11.09 -4.81
CA LEU A 101 16.39 10.69 -5.93
C LEU A 101 15.76 9.31 -5.70
N VAL A 102 16.57 8.32 -5.32
CA VAL A 102 16.08 6.96 -5.02
C VAL A 102 15.10 6.98 -3.85
N ALA A 103 15.39 7.74 -2.79
CA ALA A 103 14.48 7.87 -1.65
C ALA A 103 13.15 8.51 -2.03
N LEU A 104 13.14 9.49 -2.92
CA LEU A 104 11.92 10.12 -3.44
C LEU A 104 11.11 9.14 -4.28
N ASP A 105 11.74 8.46 -5.23
CA ASP A 105 11.05 7.51 -6.11
C ASP A 105 10.41 6.38 -5.31
N PHE A 106 11.13 5.82 -4.33
CA PHE A 106 10.58 4.81 -3.43
C PHE A 106 9.45 5.36 -2.55
N SER A 107 9.58 6.58 -2.03
CA SER A 107 8.53 7.22 -1.23
C SER A 107 7.26 7.43 -2.05
N VAL A 108 7.37 7.99 -3.25
CA VAL A 108 6.24 8.22 -4.16
C VAL A 108 5.60 6.90 -4.57
N THR A 109 6.40 5.90 -4.95
CA THR A 109 5.89 4.58 -5.33
C THR A 109 5.13 3.92 -4.20
N SER A 110 5.65 3.96 -2.97
CA SER A 110 4.96 3.46 -1.77
C SER A 110 3.60 4.14 -1.57
N VAL A 111 3.53 5.46 -1.67
CA VAL A 111 2.26 6.20 -1.52
C VAL A 111 1.28 5.87 -2.61
N ILE A 112 1.73 5.80 -3.87
CA ILE A 112 0.87 5.42 -5.00
C ILE A 112 0.33 4.00 -4.79
N MET A 113 1.17 3.08 -4.33
CA MET A 113 0.79 1.70 -4.04
C MET A 113 -0.23 1.63 -2.89
N PHE A 114 -0.01 2.34 -1.78
CA PHE A 114 -0.99 2.46 -0.69
C PHE A 114 -2.30 3.09 -1.13
N LEU A 115 -2.24 4.17 -1.91
CA LEU A 115 -3.42 4.83 -2.47
C LEU A 115 -4.16 3.89 -3.44
N ALA A 116 -3.43 3.14 -4.26
CA ALA A 116 -4.00 2.14 -5.17
C ALA A 116 -4.61 0.95 -4.42
N ILE A 117 -4.14 0.62 -3.22
CA ILE A 117 -4.75 -0.37 -2.34
C ILE A 117 -6.04 0.19 -1.73
N LEU A 118 -6.02 1.42 -1.21
CA LEU A 118 -7.21 2.08 -0.65
C LEU A 118 -8.31 2.38 -1.67
N THR A 119 -7.91 2.79 -2.89
CA THR A 119 -8.83 3.13 -3.97
C THR A 119 -9.35 1.87 -4.70
N SER A 120 -8.70 0.72 -4.49
CA SER A 120 -9.22 -0.58 -4.95
C SER A 120 -10.49 -0.90 -4.17
N SER A 121 -11.60 -0.94 -4.91
CA SER A 121 -12.97 -1.11 -4.45
C SER A 121 -13.15 -2.03 -3.23
N TYR A 122 -13.89 -1.53 -2.24
CA TYR A 122 -14.51 -2.27 -1.13
C TYR A 122 -15.51 -3.34 -1.58
N GLN A 123 -15.03 -4.39 -2.25
CA GLN A 123 -15.80 -5.61 -2.44
C GLN A 123 -14.99 -6.78 -1.87
N GLU A 124 -15.68 -7.69 -1.19
CA GLU A 124 -15.09 -8.91 -0.60
C GLU A 124 -14.22 -9.71 -1.59
N ASN A 125 -14.49 -9.57 -2.90
CA ASN A 125 -13.69 -10.16 -3.97
C ASN A 125 -12.28 -9.53 -4.15
N ASP A 126 -12.07 -8.26 -3.75
CA ASP A 126 -10.77 -7.57 -3.88
C ASP A 126 -9.84 -7.87 -2.69
N PHE A 127 -10.39 -8.20 -1.51
CA PHE A 127 -9.61 -8.84 -0.45
C PHE A 127 -9.08 -10.22 -0.89
N ARG A 128 -9.83 -10.95 -1.72
CA ARG A 128 -9.45 -12.29 -2.18
C ARG A 128 -8.35 -12.29 -3.25
N LYS A 129 -8.24 -11.24 -4.08
CA LYS A 129 -7.29 -11.21 -5.21
C LYS A 129 -6.43 -9.93 -5.33
N GLY A 130 -6.96 -8.77 -4.94
CA GLY A 130 -6.31 -7.47 -5.14
C GLY A 130 -5.24 -7.16 -4.10
N LEU A 131 -5.53 -7.42 -2.82
CA LEU A 131 -4.63 -7.08 -1.70
C LEU A 131 -3.25 -7.78 -1.77
N PRO A 132 -3.14 -9.12 -1.94
CA PRO A 132 -1.84 -9.78 -2.01
C PRO A 132 -1.08 -9.47 -3.31
N ARG A 133 -1.79 -9.24 -4.42
CA ARG A 133 -1.17 -8.95 -5.72
C ARG A 133 -0.58 -7.54 -5.79
N LYS A 134 -1.14 -6.59 -5.04
CA LYS A 134 -0.64 -5.22 -4.93
C LYS A 134 0.34 -4.99 -3.77
N LEU A 135 0.54 -5.95 -2.87
CA LEU A 135 1.54 -5.89 -1.78
C LEU A 135 2.87 -6.58 -2.14
N LEU A 136 2.88 -7.46 -3.14
CA LEU A 136 4.03 -8.26 -3.58
C LEU A 136 4.59 -7.82 -4.95
N ALA A 137 4.13 -6.69 -5.49
CA ALA A 137 4.63 -6.10 -6.73
C ALA A 137 5.47 -4.86 -6.41
#